data_AF-A0A7I8E276-F1
#
_entry.id   AF-A0A7I8E276-F1
#
_cell.length_a   1.000
_cell.length_b   1.000
_cell.length_c   1.000
_cell.angle_alpha   90.00
_cell.angle_beta   90.00
_cell.angle_gamma   90.00
#
_symmetry.space_group_name_H-M   'P 1'
#
loop_
_entity.id
_entity.type
_entity.pdbx_description
1 polymer ?
#
loop_
_entity_poly.entity_id
_entity_poly.type
_entity_poly.pdbx_seq_one_letter_code
_entity_poly.pdbx_strand_id
1 'polypeptide(L)'
;MSQFDELRTLLLEWGESKYLPLLEEAKQLKQVNYRLREQNSRLRHKNNRLEDILEGRNVIAPDEGKTIYAVFDRKKKEKLIVVGTIQECAEFVGKSVSVMQNYASPNGRKSEEIKIVKVGRT
;
A
#
# COMPACT_ATOMS: atom_id res chain seq x y z
N MET A 1 29.66 50.70 -26.49
CA MET A 1 29.60 49.73 -25.39
C MET A 1 30.98 49.09 -25.28
N SER A 2 31.52 48.89 -24.08
CA SER A 2 32.83 48.25 -23.92
C SER A 2 32.72 46.75 -24.22
N GLN A 3 33.78 46.12 -24.75
CA GLN A 3 33.83 44.65 -24.91
C GLN A 3 33.58 43.90 -23.59
N PHE A 4 33.93 44.53 -22.46
CA PHE A 4 33.63 44.00 -21.12
C PHE A 4 32.14 44.05 -20.78
N ASP A 5 31.41 45.06 -21.27
CA ASP A 5 29.96 45.18 -21.05
C ASP A 5 29.20 44.12 -21.85
N GLU A 6 29.61 43.86 -23.10
CA GLU A 6 29.04 42.79 -23.93
C GLU A 6 29.27 41.41 -23.33
N LEU A 7 30.51 41.12 -22.89
CA LEU A 7 30.83 39.86 -22.23
C LEU A 7 30.02 39.67 -20.94
N ARG A 8 29.86 40.73 -20.14
CA ARG A 8 29.06 40.71 -18.92
C ARG A 8 27.60 40.37 -19.21
N THR A 9 27.00 41.00 -20.22
CA THR A 9 25.61 40.74 -20.61
C THR A 9 25.42 39.30 -21.07
N LEU A 10 26.30 38.80 -21.95
CA LEU A 10 26.23 37.42 -22.43
C LEU A 10 26.35 36.38 -21.31
N LEU A 11 27.22 36.64 -20.32
CA LEU A 11 27.36 35.76 -19.16
C LEU A 11 26.10 35.76 -18.27
N LEU A 12 25.47 36.92 -18.07
CA LEU A 12 24.22 37.02 -17.32
C LEU A 12 23.08 36.30 -18.05
N GLU A 13 22.93 36.54 -19.35
CA GLU A 13 21.91 35.87 -20.18
C GLU A 13 22.11 34.36 -20.20
N TRP A 14 23.35 33.88 -20.30
CA TRP A 14 23.65 32.45 -20.21
C TRP A 14 23.34 31.88 -18.82
N GLY A 15 23.68 32.61 -17.77
CA GLY A 15 23.38 32.24 -16.38
C GLY A 15 21.88 32.07 -16.16
N GLU A 16 21.09 33.04 -16.61
CA GLU A 16 19.64 33.06 -16.46
C GLU A 16 18.93 32.04 -17.35
N SER A 17 19.32 31.93 -18.63
CA SER A 17 18.61 31.09 -19.60
C SER A 17 19.02 29.62 -19.59
N LYS A 18 20.25 29.30 -19.14
CA LYS A 18 20.79 27.93 -19.19
C LYS A 18 21.14 27.40 -17.81
N TYR A 19 21.98 28.10 -17.06
CA TYR A 19 22.55 27.56 -15.83
C TYR A 19 21.52 27.43 -14.70
N LEU A 20 20.73 28.48 -14.43
CA LEU A 20 19.75 28.45 -13.35
C LEU A 20 18.66 27.38 -13.56
N PRO A 21 18.05 27.24 -14.76
CA PRO A 21 17.10 26.15 -15.02
C PRO A 21 17.71 24.76 -14.83
N LEU A 22 18.92 24.52 -15.34
CA LEU A 22 19.62 23.25 -15.16
C LEU A 22 19.91 22.94 -13.68
N LEU A 23 20.27 23.96 -12.90
CA LEU A 23 20.51 23.81 -11.47
C LEU A 23 19.22 23.42 -10.72
N GLU A 24 18.08 23.99 -11.12
CA GLU A 24 16.78 23.68 -10.53
C GLU A 24 16.29 22.28 -10.92
N GLU A 25 16.42 21.90 -12.18
CA GLU A 25 16.13 20.54 -12.67
C GLU A 25 16.99 19.50 -11.93
N ALA A 26 18.30 19.77 -11.76
CA ALA A 26 19.19 18.89 -11.02
C ALA A 26 18.77 18.71 -9.54
N LYS A 27 18.25 19.77 -8.90
CA LYS A 27 17.70 19.67 -7.54
C LYS A 27 16.44 18.80 -7.50
N GLN A 28 15.53 18.98 -8.45
CA GLN A 28 14.31 18.17 -8.55
C GLN A 28 14.64 16.70 -8.80
N LEU A 29 15.55 16.41 -9.73
CA LEU A 29 16.00 15.05 -10.04
C LEU A 29 16.63 14.37 -8.82
N LYS A 30 17.41 15.08 -8.00
CA LYS A 30 17.96 14.54 -6.74
C LYS A 30 16.86 14.11 -5.78
N GLN A 31 15.79 14.90 -5.63
CA GLN A 31 14.66 14.57 -4.76
C GLN A 31 13.88 13.35 -5.29
N VAL A 32 13.62 13.30 -6.60
CA VAL A 32 12.95 12.15 -7.23
C VAL A 32 13.79 10.88 -7.08
N ASN A 33 15.10 10.95 -7.32
CA ASN A 33 16.00 9.82 -7.17
C ASN A 33 16.01 9.29 -5.73
N TYR A 34 16.04 10.19 -4.74
CA TYR A 34 15.94 9.82 -3.32
C TYR A 34 14.65 9.04 -3.03
N ARG A 35 13.50 9.54 -3.46
CA ARG A 35 12.20 8.85 -3.27
C ARG A 35 12.17 7.48 -3.94
N LEU A 36 12.70 7.38 -5.17
CA LEU A 36 12.78 6.11 -5.90
C LEU A 36 13.69 5.10 -5.19
N ARG A 37 14.82 5.53 -4.62
CA ARG A 37 15.70 4.66 -3.82
C ARG A 37 14.98 4.13 -2.59
N GLU A 38 14.21 4.97 -1.91
CA GLU A 38 13.43 4.56 -0.74
C GLU A 38 12.34 3.55 -1.11
N GLN A 39 11.59 3.80 -2.20
CA GLN A 39 10.60 2.85 -2.71
C GLN A 39 11.24 1.51 -3.11
N ASN A 40 12.38 1.55 -3.81
CA ASN A 40 13.12 0.34 -4.17
C ASN A 40 13.61 -0.44 -2.94
N SER A 41 14.07 0.25 -1.89
CA SER A 41 14.45 -0.39 -0.63
C SER A 41 13.27 -1.12 0.03
N ARG A 42 12.10 -0.47 0.08
CA ARG A 42 10.86 -1.08 0.61
C ARG A 42 10.43 -2.30 -0.20
N LEU A 43 10.52 -2.23 -1.53
CA LEU A 43 10.19 -3.35 -2.41
C LEU A 43 11.18 -4.51 -2.25
N ARG A 44 12.49 -4.22 -2.17
CA ARG A 44 13.50 -5.25 -1.88
C ARG A 44 13.23 -5.95 -0.56
N HIS A 45 12.89 -5.20 0.49
CA HIS A 45 12.56 -5.81 1.77
C HIS A 45 11.31 -6.72 1.69
N LYS A 46 10.27 -6.30 0.95
CA LYS A 46 9.10 -7.14 0.68
C LYS A 46 9.47 -8.40 -0.10
N ASN A 47 10.29 -8.27 -1.14
CA ASN A 47 10.72 -9.41 -1.97
C ASN A 47 11.54 -10.41 -1.15
N ASN A 48 12.50 -9.94 -0.35
CA ASN A 48 13.29 -10.81 0.53
C ASN A 48 12.38 -11.58 1.50
N ARG A 49 11.37 -10.91 2.08
CA ARG A 49 10.39 -11.59 2.93
C ARG A 49 9.60 -12.67 2.21
N LEU A 50 9.22 -12.44 0.95
CA LEU A 50 8.52 -13.43 0.13
C LEU A 50 9.45 -14.60 -0.26
N GLU A 51 10.71 -14.31 -0.54
CA GLU A 51 11.74 -15.31 -0.82
C GLU A 51 11.97 -16.20 0.40
N ASP A 52 12.10 -15.64 1.60
CA ASP A 52 12.21 -16.40 2.84
C ASP A 52 11.00 -17.34 3.07
N ILE A 53 9.79 -16.90 2.69
CA ILE A 53 8.56 -17.71 2.77
C ILE A 53 8.61 -18.86 1.76
N LEU A 54 8.99 -18.58 0.51
CA LEU A 54 9.07 -19.58 -0.56
C LEU A 54 10.13 -20.64 -0.28
N GLU A 55 11.26 -20.23 0.29
CA GLU A 55 12.35 -21.13 0.67
C GLU A 55 12.07 -21.88 1.98
N GLY A 56 10.92 -21.64 2.63
CA GLY A 56 10.54 -22.27 3.89
C GLY A 56 11.45 -21.90 5.07
N ARG A 57 12.35 -20.90 4.89
CA ARG A 57 13.24 -20.37 5.93
C ARG A 57 12.46 -19.54 6.95
N ASN A 58 11.41 -18.87 6.47
CA ASN A 58 10.28 -18.47 7.29
C ASN A 58 9.16 -19.48 7.02
N VAL A 59 9.00 -20.43 7.93
CA VAL A 59 7.67 -20.99 8.15
C VAL A 59 6.86 -19.77 8.61
N ILE A 60 6.02 -19.20 7.73
CA ILE A 60 4.77 -18.62 8.25
C ILE A 60 4.23 -19.81 9.02
N ALA A 61 4.37 -19.80 10.36
CA ALA A 61 3.64 -20.75 11.16
C ALA A 61 2.25 -20.73 10.51
N PRO A 62 1.75 -21.86 9.96
CA PRO A 62 0.35 -21.89 9.53
C PRO A 62 -0.37 -21.19 10.66
N ASP A 63 -1.19 -20.18 10.34
CA ASP A 63 -1.77 -19.29 11.34
C ASP A 63 -2.62 -20.13 12.31
N GLU A 64 -1.97 -20.84 13.21
CA GLU A 64 -2.49 -21.92 14.04
C GLU A 64 -3.20 -21.14 15.11
N GLY A 65 -4.52 -21.00 14.92
CA GLY A 65 -5.38 -20.20 15.76
C GLY A 65 -6.07 -19.00 15.10
N LYS A 66 -5.77 -18.61 13.85
CA LYS A 66 -6.58 -17.57 13.21
C LYS A 66 -7.96 -18.13 12.89
N THR A 67 -8.97 -17.39 13.33
CA THR A 67 -10.35 -17.79 13.12
C THR A 67 -10.77 -17.46 11.70
N ILE A 68 -11.28 -18.46 11.00
CA ILE A 68 -11.85 -18.33 9.65
C ILE A 68 -13.33 -18.01 9.74
N TYR A 69 -13.76 -17.09 8.90
CA TYR A 69 -15.14 -16.65 8.77
C TYR A 69 -15.62 -16.85 7.33
N ALA A 70 -16.91 -17.13 7.19
CA ALA A 70 -17.64 -17.11 5.94
C ALA A 70 -18.64 -15.95 5.96
N VAL A 71 -18.65 -15.15 4.91
CA VAL A 71 -19.57 -14.02 4.74
C VAL A 71 -20.57 -14.33 3.66
N PHE A 72 -21.85 -14.16 3.97
CA PHE A 72 -22.98 -14.43 3.07
C PHE A 72 -23.80 -13.16 2.84
N ASP A 73 -24.34 -13.01 1.62
CA ASP A 73 -25.24 -11.91 1.25
C ASP A 73 -26.67 -12.23 1.69
N ARG A 74 -27.22 -11.47 2.64
CA ARG A 74 -28.59 -11.68 3.13
C ARG A 74 -29.64 -11.31 2.09
N LYS A 75 -29.36 -10.32 1.24
CA LYS A 75 -30.29 -9.86 0.19
C LYS A 75 -30.38 -10.87 -0.95
N LYS A 76 -29.31 -11.64 -1.19
CA LYS A 76 -29.23 -12.66 -2.27
C LYS A 76 -29.32 -14.10 -1.74
N LYS A 77 -30.34 -14.40 -0.93
CA LYS A 77 -30.63 -15.76 -0.42
C LYS A 77 -29.43 -16.43 0.29
N GLU A 78 -28.68 -15.68 1.08
CA GLU A 78 -27.48 -16.15 1.77
C GLU A 78 -26.40 -16.73 0.83
N LYS A 79 -26.22 -16.15 -0.36
CA LYS A 79 -25.12 -16.55 -1.25
C LYS A 79 -23.76 -16.24 -0.61
N LEU A 80 -22.83 -17.20 -0.65
CA LEU A 80 -21.47 -17.01 -0.17
C LEU A 80 -20.75 -15.91 -0.96
N ILE A 81 -20.16 -14.96 -0.24
CA ILE A 81 -19.38 -13.85 -0.79
C ILE A 81 -17.89 -14.17 -0.71
N VAL A 82 -17.39 -14.48 0.49
CA VAL A 82 -15.96 -14.69 0.77
C VAL A 82 -15.77 -15.60 1.99
N VAL A 83 -14.67 -16.37 2.00
CA VAL A 83 -14.20 -17.15 3.14
C VAL A 83 -12.75 -16.77 3.41
N GLY A 84 -12.41 -16.48 4.66
CA GLY A 84 -11.05 -16.13 5.05
C GLY A 84 -10.97 -15.64 6.48
N THR A 85 -9.83 -15.07 6.86
CA THR A 85 -9.69 -14.33 8.12
C THR A 85 -10.62 -13.12 8.14
N ILE A 86 -10.89 -12.58 9.34
CA ILE A 86 -11.74 -11.40 9.47
C ILE A 86 -11.18 -10.18 8.73
N GLN A 87 -9.86 -10.12 8.55
CA GLN A 87 -9.18 -9.04 7.82
C GLN A 87 -9.41 -9.16 6.32
N GLU A 88 -9.18 -10.34 5.73
CA GLU A 88 -9.45 -10.60 4.32
C GLU A 88 -10.93 -10.39 3.98
N CYS A 89 -11.83 -10.83 4.86
CA CYS A 89 -13.26 -10.59 4.70
C CYS A 89 -13.61 -9.10 4.72
N ALA A 90 -12.97 -8.32 5.59
CA ALA A 90 -13.20 -6.87 5.71
C ALA A 90 -12.75 -6.12 4.45
N GLU A 91 -11.56 -6.46 3.94
CA GLU A 91 -11.00 -5.91 2.71
C GLU A 91 -11.91 -6.22 1.51
N PHE A 92 -12.38 -7.47 1.36
CA PHE A 92 -13.25 -7.86 0.25
C PHE A 92 -14.60 -7.13 0.27
N VAL A 93 -15.21 -6.97 1.45
CA VAL A 93 -16.53 -6.35 1.61
C VAL A 93 -16.45 -4.82 1.69
N GLY A 94 -15.25 -4.24 1.76
CA GLY A 94 -15.05 -2.80 1.89
C GLY A 94 -15.53 -2.23 3.23
N LYS A 95 -15.41 -2.99 4.32
CA LYS A 95 -15.76 -2.56 5.68
C LYS A 95 -14.52 -2.60 6.58
N SER A 96 -14.54 -1.88 7.71
CA SER A 96 -13.45 -1.96 8.67
C SER A 96 -13.45 -3.31 9.41
N VAL A 97 -12.28 -3.74 9.85
CA VAL A 97 -12.12 -4.99 10.64
C VAL A 97 -12.96 -4.94 11.93
N SER A 98 -13.02 -3.79 12.61
CA SER A 98 -13.81 -3.61 13.83
C SER A 98 -15.31 -3.77 13.61
N VAL A 99 -15.83 -3.27 12.48
CA VAL A 99 -17.23 -3.44 12.09
C VAL A 99 -17.53 -4.91 11.80
N MET A 100 -16.65 -5.59 11.06
CA MET A 100 -16.79 -7.01 10.75
C MET A 100 -16.74 -7.88 12.02
N GLN A 101 -15.86 -7.56 12.97
CA GLN A 101 -15.79 -8.24 14.27
C GLN A 101 -17.07 -8.05 15.10
N ASN A 102 -17.65 -6.86 15.10
CA ASN A 102 -18.93 -6.60 15.78
C ASN A 102 -20.05 -7.45 15.17
N TYR A 103 -20.13 -7.52 13.84
CA TYR A 103 -21.14 -8.35 13.15
C TYR A 103 -20.98 -9.85 13.44
N ALA A 104 -19.72 -10.32 13.53
CA ALA A 104 -19.41 -11.70 13.86
C ALA A 104 -19.65 -12.05 15.34
N SER A 105 -19.56 -11.08 16.26
CA SER A 105 -19.73 -11.29 17.70
C SER A 105 -21.17 -11.74 18.04
N PRO A 106 -21.37 -12.77 18.89
CA PRO A 106 -22.70 -13.21 19.32
C PRO A 106 -23.56 -12.07 19.89
N ASN A 107 -22.95 -11.20 20.69
CA ASN A 107 -23.62 -10.06 21.34
C ASN A 107 -23.52 -8.75 20.55
N GLY A 108 -22.88 -8.78 19.38
CA GLY A 108 -22.72 -7.60 18.54
C GLY A 108 -23.93 -7.30 17.68
N ARG A 109 -24.03 -6.05 17.22
CA ARG A 109 -25.09 -5.61 16.32
C ARG A 109 -24.98 -6.35 14.99
N LYS A 110 -26.03 -7.07 14.59
CA LYS A 110 -26.02 -7.79 13.30
C LYS A 110 -26.21 -6.85 12.13
N SER A 111 -25.54 -7.14 11.02
CA SER A 111 -25.78 -6.44 9.76
C SER A 111 -27.08 -6.94 9.12
N GLU A 112 -27.82 -6.01 8.51
CA GLU A 112 -28.98 -6.32 7.67
C GLU A 112 -28.57 -6.83 6.29
N GLU A 113 -27.35 -6.50 5.83
CA GLU A 113 -26.88 -6.80 4.47
C GLU A 113 -26.09 -8.10 4.39
N ILE A 114 -25.26 -8.37 5.40
CA ILE A 114 -24.36 -9.52 5.40
C ILE A 114 -24.51 -10.38 6.65
N LYS A 115 -24.33 -11.68 6.50
CA LYS A 115 -24.25 -12.65 7.60
C LYS A 115 -22.81 -13.15 7.69
N ILE A 116 -22.21 -13.05 8.87
CA ILE A 116 -20.85 -13.55 9.12
C ILE A 116 -20.95 -14.76 10.05
N VAL A 117 -20.33 -15.87 9.65
CA VAL A 117 -20.32 -17.12 10.39
C VAL A 117 -18.88 -17.51 10.66
N LYS A 118 -18.56 -17.84 11.91
CA LYS A 118 -17.28 -18.44 12.28
C LYS A 118 -17.27 -19.90 11.82
N VAL A 119 -16.33 -20.26 10.95
CA VAL A 119 -16.24 -21.58 10.32
C VAL A 119 -15.30 -22.50 11.09
N GLY A 120 -14.18 -21.96 11.58
CA GLY A 120 -13.17 -22.75 12.27
C GLY A 120 -11.94 -21.94 12.64
N ARG A 121 -10.86 -22.63 12.99
CA ARG A 121 -9.51 -22.07 13.09
C ARG A 121 -8.62 -22.85 12.15
N THR A 122 -7.70 -22.15 11.49
CA THR A 122 -6.54 -22.78 10.85
C THR A 122 -5.57 -23.31 11.88
#